data_AF-A0AAX4HPZ0-F1
#
_entry.id   AF-A0AAX4HPZ0-F1
#
_cell.length_a   1.000
_cell.length_b   1.000
_cell.length_c   1.000
_cell.angle_alpha   90.00
_cell.angle_beta   90.00
_cell.angle_gamma   90.00
#
_symmetry.space_group_name_H-M   'P 1'
#
loop_
_entity.id
_entity.type
_entity.pdbx_description
1 polymer ?
#
loop_
_entity_poly.entity_id
_entity_poly.type
_entity_poly.pdbx_seq_one_letter_code
_entity_poly.pdbx_strand_id
1 'polypeptide(L)'
;MRKFFLIFCLLLSFNAFSESTLVHPFELEFSAPENRFNLKAELLLSCRYEKLVWGDSSEFHVKDEVISLPIAIKKNQIKISHSKTSSMKLDGRFRSNPGCMSELRLTFTDAQYAVGWAGQMNRPITFALKDGHFYRAGDSVLDISKLEAQIANRLVDFLYVPAASQVNIWMTADGQRLPISPTSSAIDPQTKMPYRLKTK
;
A
#
# COMPACT_ATOMS: atom_id res chain seq x y z
N MET A 1 23.05 35.16 -39.73
CA MET A 1 23.41 34.21 -38.64
C MET A 1 22.54 34.35 -37.38
N ARG A 2 22.12 35.55 -36.97
CA ARG A 2 21.29 35.79 -35.77
C ARG A 2 19.89 35.10 -35.76
N LYS A 3 19.30 34.82 -36.94
CA LYS A 3 17.98 34.18 -37.08
C LYS A 3 17.98 32.65 -36.83
N PHE A 4 19.09 31.96 -37.08
CA PHE A 4 19.22 30.52 -36.80
C PHE A 4 19.43 30.23 -35.30
N PHE A 5 20.01 31.18 -34.56
CA PHE A 5 20.23 31.06 -33.12
C PHE A 5 18.91 31.05 -32.32
N LEU A 6 17.89 31.78 -32.79
CA LEU A 6 16.56 31.82 -32.17
C LEU A 6 15.77 30.50 -32.35
N ILE A 7 15.89 29.86 -33.52
CA ILE A 7 15.27 28.54 -33.78
C ILE A 7 15.95 27.45 -32.92
N PHE A 8 17.28 27.55 -32.75
CA PHE A 8 18.02 26.61 -31.90
C PHE A 8 17.71 26.80 -30.41
N CYS A 9 17.45 28.03 -29.93
CA CYS A 9 17.01 28.29 -28.56
C CYS A 9 15.58 27.78 -28.30
N LEU A 10 14.68 27.84 -29.29
CA LEU A 10 13.32 27.27 -29.22
C LEU A 10 13.29 25.73 -29.12
N LEU A 11 14.33 25.06 -29.63
CA LEU A 11 14.51 23.61 -29.53
C LEU A 11 15.19 23.17 -28.21
N LEU A 12 15.72 24.09 -27.42
CA LEU A 12 16.31 23.80 -26.10
C LEU A 12 15.33 23.99 -24.93
N SER A 13 14.15 24.58 -25.19
CA SER A 13 13.05 24.71 -24.22
C SER A 13 12.15 23.48 -24.12
N PHE A 14 12.56 22.31 -24.64
CA PHE A 14 11.92 21.04 -24.26
C PHE A 14 12.21 20.79 -22.79
N ASN A 15 11.29 21.23 -21.94
CA ASN A 15 11.30 21.00 -20.50
C ASN A 15 11.56 19.51 -20.23
N ALA A 16 12.77 19.19 -19.81
CA ALA A 16 13.06 17.91 -19.19
C ALA A 16 12.33 17.95 -17.85
N PHE A 17 11.13 17.36 -17.81
CA PHE A 17 10.43 17.15 -16.56
C PHE A 17 11.10 16.00 -15.84
N SER A 18 11.47 16.27 -14.60
CA SER A 18 12.03 15.31 -13.70
C SER A 18 11.10 15.28 -12.51
N GLU A 19 10.56 14.11 -12.23
CA GLU A 19 9.79 13.88 -11.01
C GLU A 19 10.39 12.71 -10.26
N SER A 20 10.38 12.83 -8.94
CA SER A 20 10.87 11.78 -8.08
C SER A 20 9.90 11.46 -6.96
N THR A 21 10.00 10.23 -6.47
CA THR A 21 9.48 9.87 -5.17
C THR A 21 10.65 9.49 -4.28
N LEU A 22 10.61 9.97 -3.03
CA LEU A 22 11.64 9.79 -2.03
C LEU A 22 11.04 9.18 -0.77
N VAL A 23 11.72 8.19 -0.23
CA VAL A 23 11.35 7.52 1.02
C VAL A 23 12.54 7.56 1.94
N HIS A 24 12.41 8.29 3.04
CA HIS A 24 13.42 8.32 4.08
C HIS A 24 13.40 7.04 4.92
N PRO A 25 14.51 6.69 5.59
CA PRO A 25 14.51 5.63 6.57
C PRO A 25 13.45 5.85 7.65
N PHE A 26 12.78 4.78 8.06
CA PHE A 26 11.76 4.83 9.11
C PHE A 26 11.70 3.51 9.87
N GLU A 27 11.10 3.55 11.06
CA GLU A 27 10.76 2.38 11.85
C GLU A 27 9.33 2.50 12.35
N LEU A 28 8.56 1.43 12.19
CA LEU A 28 7.19 1.33 12.66
C LEU A 28 7.06 0.10 13.55
N GLU A 29 6.65 0.33 14.79
CA GLU A 29 6.51 -0.71 15.80
C GLU A 29 5.08 -0.78 16.32
N PHE A 30 4.53 -1.98 16.46
CA PHE A 30 3.21 -2.22 17.04
C PHE A 30 3.16 -3.64 17.65
N SER A 31 2.09 -3.95 18.37
CA SER A 31 1.90 -5.26 19.00
C SER A 31 0.82 -6.07 18.28
N ALA A 32 0.94 -7.40 18.28
CA ALA A 32 -0.03 -8.32 17.69
C ALA A 32 -0.14 -9.59 18.53
N PRO A 33 -1.34 -10.19 18.69
CA PRO A 33 -1.46 -11.50 19.32
C PRO A 33 -0.71 -12.58 18.55
N GLU A 34 -0.08 -13.53 19.26
CA GLU A 34 0.66 -14.63 18.63
C GLU A 34 -0.24 -15.45 17.70
N ASN A 35 0.30 -15.85 16.55
CA ASN A 35 -0.35 -16.76 15.59
C ASN A 35 -1.75 -16.31 15.16
N ARG A 36 -2.02 -15.00 15.19
CA ARG A 36 -3.32 -14.45 14.82
C ARG A 36 -3.41 -14.09 13.35
N PHE A 37 -2.34 -13.52 12.81
CA PHE A 37 -2.22 -13.18 11.41
C PHE A 37 -0.77 -13.28 10.93
N ASN A 38 -0.63 -13.49 9.63
CA ASN A 38 0.60 -13.29 8.90
C ASN A 38 0.65 -11.83 8.43
N LEU A 39 1.82 -11.19 8.58
CA LEU A 39 2.05 -9.83 8.14
C LEU A 39 2.96 -9.81 6.91
N LYS A 40 2.61 -8.99 5.93
CA LYS A 40 3.48 -8.61 4.82
C LYS A 40 3.60 -7.09 4.77
N ALA A 41 4.82 -6.58 4.68
CA ALA A 41 5.11 -5.15 4.61
C ALA A 41 5.84 -4.86 3.30
N GLU A 42 5.28 -3.94 2.50
CA GLU A 42 5.82 -3.58 1.19
C GLU A 42 5.85 -2.07 1.04
N LEU A 43 6.94 -1.56 0.48
CA LEU A 43 7.05 -0.20 -0.01
C LEU A 43 6.89 -0.21 -1.53
N LEU A 44 5.86 0.46 -2.03
CA LEU A 44 5.63 0.66 -3.46
C LEU A 44 6.13 2.05 -3.84
N LEU A 45 7.06 2.12 -4.78
CA LEU A 45 7.42 3.35 -5.49
C LEU A 45 6.82 3.26 -6.89
N SER A 46 6.16 4.31 -7.33
CA SER A 46 5.49 4.29 -8.62
C SER A 46 5.55 5.65 -9.28
N CYS A 47 5.94 5.70 -10.55
CA CYS A 47 5.91 6.90 -11.37
C CYS A 47 5.19 6.62 -12.68
N ARG A 48 4.39 7.58 -13.13
CA ARG A 48 3.65 7.51 -14.38
C ARG A 48 3.91 8.72 -15.27
N TYR A 49 3.72 8.55 -16.57
CA TYR A 49 3.71 9.64 -17.54
C TYR A 49 2.80 9.34 -18.72
N GLU A 50 2.30 10.39 -19.37
CA GLU A 50 1.58 10.27 -20.63
C GLU A 50 2.55 9.95 -21.79
N LYS A 51 2.27 8.85 -22.50
CA LYS A 51 2.97 8.48 -23.73
C LYS A 51 2.62 9.47 -24.85
N LEU A 52 3.58 9.69 -25.74
CA LEU A 52 3.32 10.38 -27.00
C LEU A 52 2.58 9.42 -27.94
N VAL A 53 1.25 9.54 -28.00
CA VAL A 53 0.39 8.87 -28.99
C VAL A 53 -0.11 9.89 -30.02
N TRP A 54 -0.15 9.48 -31.28
CA TRP A 54 -0.69 10.30 -32.37
C TRP A 54 -2.22 10.24 -32.32
N GLY A 55 -2.86 11.30 -31.84
CA GLY A 55 -4.32 11.41 -31.75
C GLY A 55 -4.82 12.12 -30.48
N ASP A 56 -6.12 12.01 -30.21
CA ASP A 56 -6.81 12.58 -29.04
C ASP A 56 -6.92 11.58 -27.86
N SER A 57 -6.16 10.48 -27.91
CA SER A 57 -6.13 9.49 -26.85
C SER A 57 -5.09 9.87 -25.79
N SER A 58 -5.40 9.61 -24.51
CA SER A 58 -4.44 9.67 -23.41
C SER A 58 -4.04 8.25 -23.03
N GLU A 59 -2.75 7.94 -23.14
CA GLU A 59 -2.19 6.66 -22.71
C GLU A 59 -1.08 6.91 -21.69
N PHE A 60 -1.11 6.20 -20.57
CA PHE A 60 -0.10 6.33 -19.52
C PHE A 60 0.84 5.12 -19.51
N HIS A 61 2.12 5.38 -19.34
CA HIS A 61 3.07 4.36 -18.91
C HIS A 61 3.28 4.49 -17.40
N VAL A 62 3.38 3.36 -16.72
CA VAL A 62 3.61 3.28 -15.27
C VAL A 62 4.86 2.45 -15.05
N LYS A 63 5.76 2.95 -14.21
CA LYS A 63 6.94 2.27 -13.73
C LYS A 63 6.78 2.05 -12.23
N ASP A 64 6.78 0.79 -11.82
CA ASP A 64 6.60 0.39 -10.44
C ASP A 64 7.87 -0.30 -9.91
N GLU A 65 8.15 -0.09 -8.63
CA GLU A 65 9.14 -0.83 -7.87
C GLU A 65 8.53 -1.21 -6.52
N VAL A 66 8.58 -2.50 -6.19
CA VAL A 66 8.06 -3.03 -4.93
C VAL A 66 9.24 -3.53 -4.10
N ILE A 67 9.42 -2.94 -2.93
CA ILE A 67 10.46 -3.28 -1.99
C ILE A 67 9.80 -4.01 -0.80
N SER A 68 10.13 -5.28 -0.62
CA SER A 68 9.70 -6.03 0.57
C SER A 68 10.46 -5.52 1.79
N LEU A 69 9.74 -5.14 2.85
CA LEU A 69 10.33 -4.62 4.08
C LEU A 69 10.57 -5.76 5.08
N PRO A 70 11.72 -5.77 5.78
CA PRO A 70 11.97 -6.73 6.84
C PRO A 70 10.99 -6.54 8.00
N ILE A 71 10.52 -7.66 8.57
CA ILE A 71 9.64 -7.73 9.73
C ILE A 71 10.35 -8.51 10.82
N ALA A 72 10.59 -7.89 11.97
CA ALA A 72 11.10 -8.55 13.15
C ALA A 72 9.98 -8.75 14.17
N ILE A 73 9.86 -9.98 14.71
CA ILE A 73 8.82 -10.34 15.68
C ILE A 73 9.50 -10.81 16.98
N LYS A 74 9.18 -10.16 18.11
CA LYS A 74 9.69 -10.54 19.44
C LYS A 74 8.58 -10.40 20.49
N LYS A 75 8.13 -11.53 21.06
CA LYS A 75 7.15 -11.56 22.16
C LYS A 75 5.94 -10.63 21.89
N ASN A 76 5.27 -10.79 20.75
CA ASN A 76 4.15 -9.96 20.26
C ASN A 76 4.48 -8.59 19.69
N GLN A 77 5.69 -8.07 19.90
CA GLN A 77 6.11 -6.83 19.28
C GLN A 77 6.56 -7.11 17.84
N ILE A 78 5.97 -6.37 16.91
CA ILE A 78 6.30 -6.37 15.49
C ILE A 78 7.02 -5.07 15.19
N LYS A 79 8.19 -5.18 14.55
CA LYS A 79 8.97 -4.06 14.04
C LYS A 79 9.12 -4.18 12.54
N ILE A 80 8.77 -3.11 11.83
CA ILE A 80 8.98 -2.93 10.40
C ILE A 80 9.97 -1.80 10.23
N SER A 81 11.05 -2.04 9.48
CA SER A 81 12.11 -1.04 9.32
C SER A 81 12.50 -0.87 7.86
N HIS A 82 12.70 0.38 7.46
CA HIS A 82 13.35 0.74 6.22
C HIS A 82 14.64 1.49 6.56
N SER A 83 15.80 0.89 6.31
CA SER A 83 17.09 1.39 6.84
C SER A 83 17.86 2.30 5.89
N LYS A 84 17.43 2.42 4.63
CA LYS A 84 18.10 3.21 3.60
C LYS A 84 17.09 4.15 2.97
N THR A 85 17.58 5.24 2.40
CA THR A 85 16.74 6.07 1.53
C THR A 85 16.50 5.33 0.23
N SER A 86 15.23 5.23 -0.17
CA SER A 86 14.84 4.74 -1.49
C SER A 86 14.26 5.87 -2.31
N SER A 87 14.53 5.89 -3.61
CA SER A 87 13.96 6.88 -4.51
C SER A 87 13.71 6.27 -5.88
N MET A 88 12.60 6.64 -6.50
CA MET A 88 12.37 6.41 -7.91
C MET A 88 12.34 7.75 -8.63
N LYS A 89 13.08 7.83 -9.73
CA LYS A 89 13.15 9.01 -10.58
C LYS A 89 12.59 8.69 -11.96
N LEU A 90 11.81 9.63 -12.47
CA LEU A 90 11.31 9.61 -13.82
C LEU A 90 11.98 10.73 -14.61
N ASP A 91 12.78 10.33 -15.61
CA ASP A 91 13.50 11.25 -16.50
C ASP A 91 13.13 10.94 -17.96
N GLY A 92 12.88 11.98 -18.76
CA GLY A 92 12.57 11.81 -20.18
C GLY A 92 11.80 12.99 -20.79
N ARG A 93 11.43 12.83 -22.06
CA ARG A 93 10.52 13.76 -22.75
C ARG A 93 9.11 13.16 -22.72
N PHE A 94 8.22 13.81 -21.99
CA PHE A 94 6.83 13.37 -21.81
C PHE A 94 5.87 14.47 -22.27
N ARG A 95 4.66 14.10 -22.71
CA ARG A 95 3.70 15.06 -23.29
C ARG A 95 3.17 16.01 -22.22
N SER A 96 2.64 15.47 -21.12
CA SER A 96 2.15 16.22 -19.96
C SER A 96 1.97 15.31 -18.73
N ASN A 97 1.86 15.91 -17.54
CA ASN A 97 1.44 15.27 -16.28
C ASN A 97 2.25 14.02 -15.85
N PRO A 98 3.59 14.08 -15.76
CA PRO A 98 4.27 13.11 -14.92
C PRO A 98 3.67 13.14 -13.51
N GLY A 99 3.68 11.98 -12.86
CA GLY A 99 3.31 11.89 -11.45
C GLY A 99 4.08 10.78 -10.79
N CYS A 100 4.64 11.02 -9.60
CA CYS A 100 5.19 9.98 -8.76
C CYS A 100 4.40 9.82 -7.46
N MET A 101 4.42 8.62 -6.89
CA MET A 101 3.86 8.29 -5.58
C MET A 101 4.70 7.22 -4.88
N SER A 102 4.65 7.25 -3.56
CA SER A 102 5.14 6.19 -2.67
C SER A 102 3.99 5.73 -1.78
N GLU A 103 3.90 4.43 -1.54
CA GLU A 103 2.90 3.82 -0.65
C GLU A 103 3.58 2.80 0.27
N LEU A 104 3.38 2.93 1.58
CA LEU A 104 3.63 1.85 2.53
C LEU A 104 2.37 1.00 2.65
N ARG A 105 2.48 -0.30 2.35
CA ARG A 105 1.38 -1.27 2.42
C ARG A 105 1.68 -2.35 3.44
N LEU A 106 0.81 -2.43 4.46
CA LEU A 106 0.81 -3.50 5.45
C LEU A 106 -0.38 -4.42 5.20
N THR A 107 -0.10 -5.66 4.80
CA THR A 107 -1.13 -6.67 4.53
C THR A 107 -1.18 -7.65 5.69
N PHE A 108 -2.35 -7.74 6.33
CA PHE A 108 -2.64 -8.63 7.45
C PHE A 108 -3.50 -9.77 6.94
N THR A 109 -3.01 -10.99 7.01
CA THR A 109 -3.70 -12.20 6.55
C THR A 109 -4.01 -13.10 7.74
N ASP A 110 -5.29 -13.32 8.01
CA ASP A 110 -5.76 -14.19 9.09
C ASP A 110 -5.18 -15.60 8.97
N ALA A 111 -4.54 -16.05 10.05
CA ALA A 111 -3.90 -17.37 10.10
C ALA A 111 -4.89 -18.48 10.47
N GLN A 112 -6.07 -18.14 10.99
CA GLN A 112 -7.00 -19.08 11.61
C GLN A 112 -8.29 -19.26 10.81
N TYR A 113 -8.73 -18.22 10.11
CA TYR A 113 -10.06 -18.15 9.54
C TYR A 113 -10.07 -17.80 8.05
N ALA A 114 -11.05 -18.35 7.36
CA ALA A 114 -11.27 -18.17 5.93
C ALA A 114 -12.51 -17.31 5.65
N VAL A 115 -12.53 -16.75 4.44
CA VAL A 115 -13.68 -16.02 3.90
C VAL A 115 -14.92 -16.92 3.84
N GLY A 116 -14.78 -18.19 3.43
CA GLY A 116 -15.84 -19.20 3.50
C GLY A 116 -17.00 -19.05 2.50
N TRP A 117 -17.19 -17.87 1.90
CA TRP A 117 -18.20 -17.64 0.86
C TRP A 117 -17.97 -18.54 -0.35
N ALA A 118 -19.06 -19.06 -0.94
CA ALA A 118 -19.01 -19.97 -2.09
C ALA A 118 -18.05 -21.16 -1.91
N GLY A 119 -17.91 -21.67 -0.69
CA GLY A 119 -17.02 -22.81 -0.39
C GLY A 119 -15.52 -22.46 -0.32
N GLN A 120 -15.16 -21.17 -0.32
CA GLN A 120 -13.76 -20.70 -0.24
C GLN A 120 -13.18 -20.83 1.18
N MET A 121 -13.07 -22.06 1.69
CA MET A 121 -12.51 -22.35 3.02
C MET A 121 -10.97 -22.31 3.05
N ASN A 122 -10.32 -22.17 1.90
CA ASN A 122 -8.87 -22.06 1.75
C ASN A 122 -8.40 -20.60 1.54
N ARG A 123 -9.34 -19.65 1.44
CA ARG A 123 -9.02 -18.23 1.22
C ARG A 123 -9.00 -17.51 2.56
N PRO A 124 -7.83 -17.10 3.07
CA PRO A 124 -7.76 -16.40 4.35
C PRO A 124 -8.41 -15.02 4.28
N ILE A 125 -8.94 -14.56 5.41
CA ILE A 125 -9.40 -13.18 5.56
C ILE A 125 -8.17 -12.26 5.47
N THR A 126 -8.26 -11.16 4.72
CA THR A 126 -7.12 -10.26 4.52
C THR A 126 -7.55 -8.80 4.60
N PHE A 127 -6.73 -7.99 5.27
CA PHE A 127 -6.83 -6.54 5.30
C PHE A 127 -5.53 -5.91 4.80
N ALA A 128 -5.62 -4.72 4.23
CA ALA A 128 -4.47 -3.92 3.86
C ALA A 128 -4.60 -2.51 4.43
N LEU A 129 -3.65 -2.13 5.29
CA LEU A 129 -3.43 -0.73 5.67
C LEU A 129 -2.48 -0.11 4.65
N LYS A 130 -2.83 1.07 4.15
CA LYS A 130 -2.06 1.77 3.13
C LYS A 130 -1.88 3.22 3.54
N ASP A 131 -0.66 3.72 3.42
CA ASP A 131 -0.37 5.15 3.49
C ASP A 131 0.20 5.58 2.15
N GLY A 132 -0.69 5.90 1.21
CA GLY A 132 -0.36 6.22 -0.17
C GLY A 132 -1.19 7.39 -0.67
N HIS A 133 -0.56 8.28 -1.41
CA HIS A 133 -1.23 9.37 -2.12
C HIS A 133 -1.53 8.96 -3.56
N PHE A 134 -2.55 9.58 -4.15
CA PHE A 134 -2.70 9.57 -5.62
C PHE A 134 -1.49 10.26 -6.25
N TYR A 135 -1.11 9.86 -7.46
CA TYR A 135 -0.09 10.54 -8.25
C TYR A 135 -0.31 12.06 -8.26
N ARG A 136 0.69 12.81 -7.83
CA ARG A 136 0.72 14.26 -7.88
C ARG A 136 1.88 14.69 -8.76
N ALA A 137 1.71 15.83 -9.44
CA ALA A 137 2.80 16.46 -10.15
C ALA A 137 3.84 16.98 -9.15
N GLY A 138 5.12 16.91 -9.53
CA GLY A 138 6.27 17.26 -8.70
C GLY A 138 6.77 16.14 -7.80
N ASP A 139 7.78 16.45 -7.00
CA ASP A 139 8.40 15.48 -6.11
C ASP A 139 7.45 15.06 -4.97
N SER A 140 7.47 13.77 -4.65
CA SER A 140 6.69 13.19 -3.54
C SER A 140 7.63 12.63 -2.47
N VAL A 141 7.28 12.85 -1.21
CA VAL A 141 7.96 12.25 -0.06
C VAL A 141 6.95 11.40 0.69
N LEU A 142 7.30 10.16 1.02
CA LEU A 142 6.45 9.32 1.87
C LEU A 142 6.37 9.92 3.28
N ASP A 143 5.15 10.18 3.73
CA ASP A 143 4.82 10.52 5.10
C ASP A 143 4.02 9.36 5.69
N ILE A 144 4.58 8.68 6.70
CA ILE A 144 3.93 7.54 7.37
C ILE A 144 3.18 7.94 8.65
N SER A 145 3.10 9.24 8.97
CA SER A 145 2.56 9.73 10.24
C SER A 145 1.10 9.33 10.47
N LYS A 146 0.31 9.20 9.40
CA LYS A 146 -1.09 8.74 9.49
C LYS A 146 -1.16 7.27 9.88
N LEU A 147 -0.30 6.43 9.30
CA LEU A 147 -0.21 5.04 9.68
C LEU A 147 0.31 4.89 11.12
N GLU A 148 1.34 5.66 11.50
CA GLU A 148 1.85 5.69 12.87
C GLU A 148 0.75 6.07 13.87
N ALA A 149 -0.02 7.12 13.59
CA ALA A 149 -1.14 7.55 14.44
C ALA A 149 -2.23 6.47 14.61
N GLN A 150 -2.36 5.56 13.64
CA GLN A 150 -3.34 4.47 13.68
C GLN A 150 -2.86 3.26 14.48
N ILE A 151 -1.61 2.84 14.31
CA ILE A 151 -1.14 1.53 14.83
C ILE A 151 0.14 1.58 15.67
N ALA A 152 0.93 2.65 15.64
CA ALA A 152 2.21 2.67 16.34
C ALA A 152 2.03 2.50 17.85
N ASN A 153 2.79 1.56 18.42
CA ASN A 153 2.76 1.18 19.82
C ASN A 153 1.39 0.67 20.33
N ARG A 154 0.49 0.24 19.43
CA ARG A 154 -0.83 -0.28 19.77
C ARG A 154 -0.93 -1.78 19.54
N LEU A 155 -1.88 -2.43 20.20
CA LEU A 155 -2.26 -3.82 19.94
C LEU A 155 -3.19 -3.90 18.73
N VAL A 156 -2.68 -4.41 17.61
CA VAL A 156 -3.45 -4.63 16.38
C VAL A 156 -4.03 -6.04 16.37
N ASP A 157 -5.35 -6.16 16.16
CA ASP A 157 -6.05 -7.46 16.09
C ASP A 157 -7.31 -7.39 15.20
N PHE A 158 -7.89 -8.55 14.89
CA PHE A 158 -9.18 -8.70 14.23
C PHE A 158 -10.32 -8.86 15.24
N LEU A 159 -11.37 -8.05 15.07
CA LEU A 159 -12.63 -8.14 15.78
C LEU A 159 -13.66 -8.85 14.90
N TYR A 160 -14.21 -9.95 15.41
CA TYR A 160 -15.22 -10.77 14.73
C TYR A 160 -16.58 -10.52 15.37
N VAL A 161 -17.54 -10.03 14.60
CA VAL A 161 -18.89 -9.73 15.07
C VAL A 161 -19.89 -10.58 14.26
N PRO A 162 -20.46 -11.64 14.85
CA PRO A 162 -21.45 -12.45 14.17
C PRO A 162 -22.72 -11.63 13.87
N ALA A 163 -23.26 -11.85 12.68
CA ALA A 163 -24.55 -11.37 12.19
C ALA A 163 -25.30 -12.55 11.55
N ALA A 164 -26.61 -12.41 11.30
CA ALA A 164 -27.53 -13.49 10.96
C ALA A 164 -26.94 -14.62 10.07
N SER A 165 -26.31 -14.27 8.95
CA SER A 165 -25.73 -15.23 7.99
C SER A 165 -24.24 -15.01 7.72
N GLN A 166 -23.57 -14.12 8.45
CA GLN A 166 -22.18 -13.73 8.20
C GLN A 166 -21.46 -13.28 9.46
N VAL A 167 -20.13 -13.23 9.41
CA VAL A 167 -19.34 -12.56 10.45
C VAL A 167 -18.73 -11.30 9.86
N ASN A 168 -19.05 -10.15 10.46
CA ASN A 168 -18.43 -8.88 10.11
C ASN A 168 -17.09 -8.79 10.83
N ILE A 169 -16.04 -8.51 10.09
CA ILE A 169 -14.67 -8.51 10.59
C ILE A 169 -14.11 -7.10 10.43
N TRP A 170 -13.47 -6.61 11.49
CA TRP A 170 -12.81 -5.32 11.54
C TRP A 170 -11.37 -5.50 11.98
N MET A 171 -10.45 -4.69 11.46
CA MET A 171 -9.19 -4.47 12.17
C MET A 171 -9.41 -3.48 13.31
N THR A 172 -8.71 -3.72 14.40
CA THR A 172 -8.71 -2.88 15.57
C THR A 172 -7.29 -2.54 15.99
N ALA A 173 -7.12 -1.39 16.63
CA ALA A 173 -5.94 -1.02 17.40
C ALA A 173 -6.40 -0.66 18.81
N ASP A 174 -5.87 -1.35 19.83
CA ASP A 174 -6.30 -1.25 21.23
C ASP A 174 -7.83 -1.44 21.41
N GLY A 175 -8.41 -2.35 20.63
CA GLY A 175 -9.85 -2.63 20.62
C GLY A 175 -10.71 -1.59 19.89
N GLN A 176 -10.15 -0.49 19.42
CA GLN A 176 -10.86 0.51 18.61
C GLN A 176 -10.78 0.17 17.12
N ARG A 177 -11.88 0.30 16.39
CA ARG A 177 -11.91 0.02 14.94
C ARG A 177 -11.00 0.98 14.19
N LEU A 178 -10.13 0.44 13.34
CA LEU A 178 -9.36 1.24 12.40
C LEU A 178 -10.29 1.84 11.34
N PRO A 179 -9.96 3.03 10.79
CA PRO A 179 -10.77 3.69 9.76
C PRO A 179 -10.58 3.05 8.38
N ILE A 180 -10.75 1.73 8.31
CA ILE A 180 -10.68 0.93 7.09
C ILE A 180 -12.01 0.21 6.87
N SER A 181 -12.31 -0.11 5.61
CA SER A 181 -13.52 -0.86 5.27
C SER A 181 -13.51 -2.22 5.97
N PRO A 182 -14.61 -2.62 6.62
CA PRO A 182 -14.74 -3.97 7.15
C PRO A 182 -14.79 -4.99 6.00
N THR A 183 -14.56 -6.25 6.35
CA THR A 183 -14.84 -7.37 5.46
C THR A 183 -15.85 -8.30 6.13
N SER A 184 -16.36 -9.28 5.38
CA SER A 184 -17.26 -10.28 5.92
C SER A 184 -16.86 -11.68 5.46
N SER A 185 -17.16 -12.65 6.31
CA SER A 185 -17.01 -14.07 5.99
C SER A 185 -18.33 -14.80 6.16
N ALA A 186 -18.45 -15.96 5.53
CA ALA A 186 -19.51 -16.90 5.84
C ALA A 186 -19.40 -17.34 7.31
N ILE A 187 -20.54 -17.41 8.00
CA ILE A 187 -20.61 -17.85 9.38
C ILE A 187 -20.64 -19.38 9.45
N ASP A 188 -19.83 -19.97 10.31
CA ASP A 188 -19.98 -21.36 10.71
C ASP A 188 -21.17 -21.46 11.68
N PRO A 189 -22.24 -22.20 11.33
CA PRO A 189 -23.44 -22.28 12.17
C PRO A 189 -23.18 -22.89 13.54
N GLN A 190 -22.12 -23.71 13.69
CA GLN A 190 -21.76 -24.39 14.93
C GLN A 190 -21.03 -23.46 15.89
N THR A 191 -20.03 -22.72 15.40
CA THR A 191 -19.15 -21.90 16.24
C THR A 191 -19.55 -20.43 16.31
N LYS A 192 -20.45 -19.98 15.42
CA LYS A 192 -20.77 -18.56 15.18
C LYS A 192 -19.56 -17.70 14.79
N MET A 193 -18.46 -18.33 14.43
CA MET A 193 -17.23 -17.71 13.94
C MET A 193 -17.09 -17.93 12.44
N PRO A 194 -16.13 -17.30 11.74
CA PRO A 194 -15.82 -17.70 10.38
C PRO A 194 -15.41 -19.17 10.32
N TYR A 195 -15.55 -19.79 9.15
CA TYR A 195 -14.98 -21.12 8.91
C TYR A 195 -13.46 -21.11 9.15
N ARG A 196 -12.95 -22.17 9.78
CA ARG A 196 -11.51 -22.38 9.95
C ARG A 196 -10.82 -22.46 8.59
N LEU A 197 -9.65 -21.81 8.50
CA LEU A 197 -8.81 -21.87 7.31
C LEU A 197 -8.34 -23.30 7.06
N LYS A 198 -8.63 -23.83 5.88
CA LYS A 198 -8.10 -25.11 5.41
C LYS A 198 -6.81 -24.85 4.65
N THR A 199 -5.68 -25.22 5.24
CA THR A 199 -4.43 -25.38 4.50
C THR A 199 -4.59 -26.55 3.53
N LYS A 200 -4.31 -26.30 2.25
CA LYS A 200 -4.21 -27.36 1.24
C LYS A 200 -3.00 -28.23 1.50
#